data_AF-A0A9X6NCD5-F1
#
_entry.id   AF-A0A9X6NCD5-F1
#
_cell.length_a   1.000
_cell.length_b   1.000
_cell.length_c   1.000
_cell.angle_alpha   90.00
_cell.angle_beta   90.00
_cell.angle_gamma   90.00
#
_symmetry.space_group_name_H-M   'P 1'
#
loop_
_entity.id
_entity.type
_entity.pdbx_description
1 polymer ?
#
loop_
_entity_poly.entity_id
_entity_poly.type
_entity_poly.pdbx_seq_one_letter_code
_entity_poly.pdbx_strand_id
1 'polypeptide(L)'
;MFKFVTVTPGMEPPFVRQHCPAIRVYVNTKLTSAYLTAAIARRKYKMASATSTTVTSDASAGKGLQNGQTGSVEGKAGVPPPLKQEVKVIALNSFGGLRSVKVENRPEPSMEKGQVLIRVKATGVNFLDLMSRQGILDNSPKLPAVMGFELAGDVEAFVTGAGVQSDFKPGDRVIAFTDYNAWAELVCVSTDHIFKMPAHMSYEEGASMLSYVTAYLLLFNLGGLQKGQSLLVHSAGGSVGLAVSQLVRTVENVKLIGTASQHKHEHIKHGFDHLYDHSEDYVQEIKKIAPEGVNLVLDCLSGDDTNRGVSLLKPMGKYLLYGSANIVAGETKSFFSLAKSWWQLEKISPFKLCDENKLIGGLNLRQFMFKQNGAKEVHAIMDRLFGLYEKKKIKPVIDSTFAMEDVTDAMKRLHDRKNIGKLLLCPSQVPRVKDTPANGAHSAPNSPPCTQVTQDKDGTTASGSGTQ
;
A
#
# COMPACT_ATOMS: atom_id res chain seq x y z
N MET A 1 28.33 -45.29 -10.60
CA MET A 1 27.48 -46.15 -11.45
C MET A 1 26.17 -46.38 -10.71
N PHE A 2 25.07 -45.73 -11.13
CA PHE A 2 23.76 -45.98 -10.54
C PHE A 2 22.91 -46.76 -11.56
N LYS A 3 22.45 -47.95 -11.15
CA LYS A 3 21.48 -48.77 -11.90
C LYS A 3 20.07 -48.30 -11.55
N PHE A 4 19.27 -47.98 -12.56
CA PHE A 4 17.84 -47.76 -12.42
C PHE A 4 17.11 -49.10 -12.49
N VAL A 5 16.18 -49.34 -11.55
CA VAL A 5 15.23 -50.44 -11.61
C VAL A 5 13.87 -49.85 -11.97
N THR A 6 13.28 -50.34 -13.06
CA THR A 6 11.95 -49.96 -13.53
C THR A 6 10.91 -50.86 -12.89
N VAL A 7 9.86 -50.31 -12.28
CA VAL A 7 8.71 -51.09 -11.78
C VAL A 7 7.52 -50.89 -12.72
N THR A 8 6.96 -51.99 -13.21
CA THR A 8 5.77 -52.06 -14.07
C THR A 8 4.49 -51.84 -13.23
N PRO A 9 3.45 -51.16 -13.76
CA PRO A 9 2.19 -50.96 -13.03
C PRO A 9 1.28 -52.19 -13.17
N GLY A 10 0.83 -52.79 -12.06
CA GLY A 10 -0.20 -53.84 -12.14
C GLY A 10 -0.37 -54.84 -10.98
N MET A 11 0.08 -54.58 -9.74
CA MET A 11 -0.25 -55.44 -8.60
C MET A 11 -0.71 -54.63 -7.38
N GLU A 12 -1.88 -54.97 -6.84
CA GLU A 12 -2.35 -54.50 -5.53
C GLU A 12 -1.63 -55.26 -4.40
N PRO A 13 -1.17 -54.58 -3.33
CA PRO A 13 -0.81 -55.22 -2.07
C PRO A 13 -1.96 -55.20 -1.05
N PRO A 14 -2.03 -56.18 -0.13
CA PRO A 14 -3.11 -56.31 0.84
C PRO A 14 -3.01 -55.27 1.97
N PHE A 15 -4.19 -54.90 2.48
CA PHE A 15 -4.50 -54.01 3.60
C PHE A 15 -3.51 -54.02 4.79
N VAL A 16 -2.96 -52.84 5.17
CA VAL A 16 -2.76 -52.42 6.57
C VAL A 16 -2.91 -50.89 6.74
N ARG A 17 -3.97 -50.54 7.48
CA ARG A 17 -4.36 -49.34 8.28
C ARG A 17 -3.78 -47.93 8.05
N GLN A 18 -4.74 -47.00 8.02
CA GLN A 18 -4.70 -45.53 7.91
C GLN A 18 -3.97 -44.80 9.05
N HIS A 19 -3.16 -43.77 8.72
CA HIS A 19 -3.29 -42.36 9.16
C HIS A 19 -2.16 -41.48 8.60
N CYS A 20 -2.46 -40.19 8.37
CA CYS A 20 -1.67 -39.08 7.78
C CYS A 20 -1.69 -38.89 6.22
N PRO A 21 -2.14 -37.72 5.71
CA PRO A 21 -1.97 -37.37 4.30
C PRO A 21 -0.56 -36.81 4.07
N ALA A 22 0.26 -37.54 3.31
CA ALA A 22 1.56 -37.08 2.83
C ALA A 22 1.41 -35.95 1.80
N ILE A 23 2.11 -34.85 2.02
CA ILE A 23 2.32 -33.76 1.05
C ILE A 23 3.12 -34.32 -0.12
N ARG A 24 2.52 -34.39 -1.32
CA ARG A 24 3.24 -34.70 -2.56
C ARG A 24 3.90 -33.43 -3.09
N VAL A 25 5.22 -33.34 -3.00
CA VAL A 25 6.02 -32.32 -3.69
C VAL A 25 6.19 -32.74 -5.15
N TYR A 26 5.58 -32.01 -6.08
CA TYR A 26 5.89 -32.13 -7.51
C TYR A 26 7.06 -31.21 -7.85
N VAL A 27 8.24 -31.79 -8.09
CA VAL A 27 9.35 -31.06 -8.73
C VAL A 27 9.19 -31.20 -10.23
N ASN A 28 8.66 -30.18 -10.90
CA ASN A 28 8.59 -30.13 -12.37
C ASN A 28 9.83 -29.41 -12.92
N THR A 29 10.84 -30.18 -13.32
CA THR A 29 12.11 -29.69 -13.90
C THR A 29 12.05 -29.37 -15.41
N LYS A 30 10.87 -29.14 -16.01
CA LYS A 30 10.74 -28.80 -17.46
C LYS A 30 10.05 -27.46 -17.76
N LEU A 31 10.17 -26.46 -16.88
CA LEU A 31 9.58 -25.13 -17.09
C LEU A 31 10.59 -23.99 -17.37
N THR A 32 11.87 -24.30 -17.53
CA THR A 32 12.92 -23.30 -17.82
C THR A 32 13.31 -23.18 -19.30
N SER A 33 12.85 -24.07 -20.18
CA SER A 33 13.20 -24.01 -21.63
C SER A 33 12.09 -23.41 -22.52
N ALA A 34 10.81 -23.47 -22.11
CA ALA A 34 9.69 -23.00 -22.94
C ALA A 34 9.52 -21.47 -22.98
N TYR A 35 9.94 -20.75 -21.92
CA TYR A 35 9.80 -19.30 -21.85
C TYR A 35 10.85 -18.55 -22.70
N LEU A 36 12.04 -19.11 -22.87
CA LEU A 36 13.11 -18.47 -23.63
C LEU A 36 12.88 -18.56 -25.16
N THR A 37 12.29 -19.67 -25.62
CA THR A 37 12.01 -19.89 -27.06
C THR A 37 10.81 -19.04 -27.56
N ALA A 38 9.80 -18.82 -26.71
CA ALA A 38 8.65 -17.98 -27.05
C ALA A 38 8.99 -16.47 -27.12
N ALA A 39 9.95 -16.01 -26.33
CA ALA A 39 10.42 -14.62 -26.34
C ALA A 39 11.25 -14.27 -27.58
N ILE A 40 12.01 -15.23 -28.11
CA ILE A 40 12.82 -15.06 -29.33
C ILE A 40 11.95 -15.12 -30.60
N ALA A 41 10.89 -15.95 -30.62
CA ALA A 41 9.96 -16.05 -31.75
C ALA A 41 9.11 -14.78 -31.95
N ARG A 42 8.69 -14.11 -30.86
CA ARG A 42 7.89 -12.87 -30.93
C ARG A 42 8.68 -11.64 -31.40
N ARG A 43 10.01 -11.68 -31.35
CA ARG A 43 10.87 -10.58 -31.82
C ARG A 43 11.11 -10.62 -33.33
N LYS A 44 10.98 -11.78 -33.97
CA LYS A 44 11.13 -11.93 -35.44
C LYS A 44 9.86 -11.60 -36.24
N TYR A 45 8.68 -11.68 -35.63
CA TYR A 45 7.41 -11.39 -36.33
C TYR A 45 7.05 -9.90 -36.41
N LYS A 46 7.75 -9.02 -35.68
CA LYS A 46 7.46 -7.58 -35.63
C LYS A 46 8.36 -6.72 -36.53
N MET A 47 9.28 -7.34 -37.28
CA MET A 47 10.17 -6.66 -38.25
C MET A 47 9.80 -6.95 -39.73
N ALA A 48 8.75 -7.73 -40.00
CA ALA A 48 8.35 -8.12 -41.37
C ALA A 48 6.89 -7.76 -41.66
N SER A 49 6.47 -6.52 -41.40
CA SER A 49 5.22 -5.97 -41.92
C SER A 49 5.33 -4.44 -41.96
N ALA A 50 6.12 -3.97 -42.92
CA ALA A 50 6.17 -2.58 -43.32
C ALA A 50 6.47 -2.54 -44.82
N THR A 51 5.46 -2.82 -45.64
CA THR A 51 5.49 -2.37 -47.04
C THR A 51 4.07 -2.18 -47.58
N SER A 52 3.92 -1.01 -48.18
CA SER A 52 2.76 -0.39 -48.83
C SER A 52 2.14 -1.22 -49.96
N THR A 53 0.81 -1.13 -50.10
CA THR A 53 0.18 -1.01 -51.44
C THR A 53 -1.13 -0.21 -51.38
N THR A 54 -1.16 0.93 -52.09
CA THR A 54 -2.35 1.65 -52.56
C THR A 54 -2.87 1.02 -53.85
N VAL A 55 -4.18 0.75 -53.95
CA VAL A 55 -4.92 0.64 -55.23
C VAL A 55 -6.35 1.17 -55.06
N THR A 56 -6.82 1.80 -56.14
CA THR A 56 -7.98 2.67 -56.39
C THR A 56 -9.35 1.99 -56.55
N SER A 57 -10.38 2.83 -56.38
CA SER A 57 -11.79 2.83 -56.86
C SER A 57 -12.37 1.67 -57.68
N ASP A 58 -13.64 1.29 -57.38
CA ASP A 58 -14.76 1.58 -58.29
C ASP A 58 -16.15 1.32 -57.68
N ALA A 59 -17.14 2.01 -58.26
CA ALA A 59 -18.53 2.17 -57.81
C ALA A 59 -19.53 1.26 -58.54
N SER A 60 -20.67 0.95 -57.90
CA SER A 60 -22.03 0.84 -58.50
C SER A 60 -23.03 0.52 -57.36
N ALA A 61 -23.97 1.42 -57.02
CA ALA A 61 -25.25 1.72 -57.66
C ALA A 61 -26.36 0.70 -57.36
N GLY A 62 -27.33 1.12 -56.55
CA GLY A 62 -28.60 0.44 -56.31
C GLY A 62 -29.60 1.41 -55.66
N LYS A 63 -30.29 2.21 -56.49
CA LYS A 63 -31.37 3.11 -56.10
C LYS A 63 -32.65 2.32 -55.81
N GLY A 64 -33.37 2.72 -54.75
CA GLY A 64 -34.79 2.44 -54.55
C GLY A 64 -35.44 3.61 -53.82
N LEU A 65 -36.14 4.47 -54.57
CA LEU A 65 -37.05 5.48 -54.02
C LEU A 65 -38.42 4.83 -53.74
N GLN A 66 -39.06 5.20 -52.64
CA GLN A 66 -40.48 5.58 -52.68
C GLN A 66 -40.92 6.43 -51.46
N ASN A 67 -41.47 7.58 -51.81
CA ASN A 67 -42.30 8.59 -51.16
C ASN A 67 -42.88 8.34 -49.75
N GLY A 68 -42.63 9.32 -48.86
CA GLY A 68 -43.63 10.32 -48.45
C GLY A 68 -44.79 9.88 -47.57
N GLN A 69 -44.69 10.15 -46.27
CA GLN A 69 -45.82 10.62 -45.45
C GLN A 69 -45.33 11.40 -44.24
N THR A 70 -45.63 12.69 -44.24
CA THR A 70 -45.48 13.62 -43.11
C THR A 70 -46.55 13.30 -42.07
N GLY A 71 -46.16 12.61 -40.99
CA GLY A 71 -46.94 12.47 -39.77
C GLY A 71 -46.31 13.28 -38.66
N SER A 72 -46.96 14.38 -38.28
CA SER A 72 -46.69 15.17 -37.09
C SER A 72 -46.77 14.30 -35.83
N VAL A 73 -45.62 14.01 -35.22
CA VAL A 73 -45.55 13.45 -33.87
C VAL A 73 -45.26 14.59 -32.92
N GLU A 74 -46.27 14.95 -32.14
CA GLU A 74 -46.17 15.87 -31.02
C GLU A 74 -44.99 15.46 -30.13
N GLY A 75 -44.02 16.37 -30.01
CA GLY A 75 -42.92 16.24 -29.09
C GLY A 75 -43.45 16.24 -27.66
N LYS A 76 -43.61 15.06 -27.05
CA LYS A 76 -43.53 14.96 -25.60
C LYS A 76 -42.13 15.41 -25.22
N ALA A 77 -42.04 16.62 -24.67
CA ALA A 77 -40.86 17.09 -23.97
C ALA A 77 -40.52 16.03 -22.92
N GLY A 78 -39.55 15.18 -23.24
CA GLY A 78 -39.00 14.24 -22.29
C GLY A 78 -38.50 15.06 -21.12
N VAL A 79 -39.01 14.75 -19.93
CA VAL A 79 -38.41 15.20 -18.68
C VAL A 79 -36.91 14.92 -18.84
N PRO A 80 -36.02 15.93 -18.78
CA PRO A 80 -34.59 15.68 -18.87
C PRO A 80 -34.27 14.64 -17.78
N PRO A 81 -33.49 13.59 -18.09
CA PRO A 81 -33.12 12.61 -17.09
C PRO A 81 -32.60 13.37 -15.86
N PRO A 82 -33.01 13.00 -14.64
CA PRO A 82 -32.58 13.71 -13.44
C PRO A 82 -31.06 13.85 -13.52
N LEU A 83 -30.56 15.09 -13.36
CA LEU A 83 -29.14 15.37 -13.35
C LEU A 83 -28.51 14.35 -12.40
N LYS A 84 -27.66 13.45 -12.93
CA LYS A 84 -26.95 12.51 -12.08
C LYS A 84 -26.19 13.36 -11.08
N GLN A 85 -26.50 13.21 -9.80
CA GLN A 85 -25.80 13.93 -8.76
C GLN A 85 -24.30 13.64 -8.93
N GLU A 86 -23.51 14.70 -8.97
CA GLU A 86 -22.06 14.59 -9.07
C GLU A 86 -21.48 14.54 -7.66
N VAL A 87 -20.47 13.69 -7.49
CA VAL A 87 -19.69 13.55 -6.27
C VAL A 87 -18.23 13.83 -6.55
N LYS A 88 -17.58 14.43 -5.56
CA LYS A 88 -16.15 14.68 -5.61
C LYS A 88 -15.38 13.38 -5.39
N VAL A 89 -14.36 13.17 -6.20
CA VAL A 89 -13.42 12.05 -6.10
C VAL A 89 -12.00 12.54 -6.26
N ILE A 90 -11.02 11.75 -5.79
CA ILE A 90 -9.62 11.93 -6.12
C ILE A 90 -9.19 10.83 -7.09
N ALA A 91 -8.92 11.26 -8.31
CA ALA A 91 -8.57 10.40 -9.42
C ALA A 91 -7.07 10.42 -9.73
N LEU A 92 -6.52 9.24 -10.03
CA LEU A 92 -5.25 9.06 -10.68
C LEU A 92 -5.44 9.02 -12.21
N ASN A 93 -4.94 10.02 -12.91
CA ASN A 93 -5.10 10.15 -14.36
C ASN A 93 -3.96 9.50 -15.18
N SER A 94 -2.78 9.41 -14.59
CA SER A 94 -1.61 8.74 -15.16
C SER A 94 -0.70 8.24 -14.05
N PHE A 95 0.12 7.22 -14.28
CA PHE A 95 1.14 6.85 -13.31
C PHE A 95 2.25 7.89 -13.29
N GLY A 96 2.73 8.28 -12.10
CA GLY A 96 3.84 9.22 -12.00
C GLY A 96 3.79 10.12 -10.76
N GLY A 97 4.09 11.40 -10.97
CA GLY A 97 4.22 12.45 -9.95
C GLY A 97 2.90 12.84 -9.26
N LEU A 98 2.96 13.76 -8.29
CA LEU A 98 1.77 14.23 -7.56
C LEU A 98 0.75 14.92 -8.50
N ARG A 99 1.24 15.54 -9.59
CA ARG A 99 0.40 16.18 -10.63
C ARG A 99 -0.60 15.26 -11.32
N SER A 100 -0.38 13.94 -11.24
CA SER A 100 -1.28 12.94 -11.81
C SER A 100 -2.51 12.66 -10.96
N VAL A 101 -2.53 13.13 -9.70
CA VAL A 101 -3.63 12.97 -8.75
C VAL A 101 -4.44 14.26 -8.76
N LYS A 102 -5.73 14.17 -9.12
CA LYS A 102 -6.63 15.34 -9.26
C LYS A 102 -7.94 15.12 -8.54
N VAL A 103 -8.46 16.20 -7.98
CA VAL A 103 -9.86 16.25 -7.53
C VAL A 103 -10.74 16.47 -8.75
N GLU A 104 -11.77 15.63 -8.90
CA GLU A 104 -12.70 15.64 -10.03
C GLU A 104 -14.13 15.43 -9.52
N ASN A 105 -15.11 15.99 -10.24
CA ASN A 105 -16.50 15.60 -10.07
C ASN A 105 -16.80 14.42 -10.99
N ARG A 106 -17.50 13.42 -10.47
CA ARG A 106 -17.98 12.26 -11.24
C ARG A 106 -19.44 11.98 -10.90
N PRO A 107 -20.21 11.36 -11.80
CA PRO A 107 -21.53 10.88 -11.45
C PRO A 107 -21.47 9.94 -10.23
N GLU A 108 -22.50 9.98 -9.40
CA GLU A 108 -22.65 9.02 -8.30
C GLU A 108 -22.46 7.57 -8.77
N PRO A 109 -21.79 6.74 -7.95
CA PRO A 109 -21.55 5.35 -8.30
C PRO A 109 -22.88 4.57 -8.34
N SER A 110 -23.05 3.73 -9.36
CA SER A 110 -24.16 2.78 -9.39
C SER A 110 -23.91 1.66 -8.37
N MET A 111 -24.91 1.33 -7.57
CA MET A 111 -24.86 0.18 -6.66
C MET A 111 -25.17 -1.13 -7.38
N GLU A 112 -24.39 -2.17 -7.08
CA GLU A 112 -24.71 -3.55 -7.46
C GLU A 112 -25.39 -4.32 -6.32
N LYS A 113 -25.96 -5.49 -6.63
CA LYS A 113 -26.56 -6.37 -5.60
C LYS A 113 -25.49 -6.77 -4.58
N GLY A 114 -25.83 -6.68 -3.29
CA GLY A 114 -24.92 -7.03 -2.20
C GLY A 114 -23.93 -5.93 -1.82
N GLN A 115 -24.09 -4.72 -2.39
CA GLN A 115 -23.33 -3.54 -2.02
C GLN A 115 -24.13 -2.57 -1.16
N VAL A 116 -23.38 -1.79 -0.39
CA VAL A 116 -23.84 -0.67 0.43
C VAL A 116 -23.19 0.60 -0.09
N LEU A 117 -24.00 1.66 -0.26
CA LEU A 117 -23.53 3.01 -0.56
C LEU A 117 -23.20 3.73 0.75
N ILE A 118 -21.97 4.22 0.86
CA ILE A 118 -21.44 4.84 2.07
C ILE A 118 -21.05 6.30 1.76
N ARG A 119 -21.55 7.23 2.57
CA ARG A 119 -21.09 8.62 2.64
C ARG A 119 -19.81 8.69 3.46
N VAL A 120 -18.71 8.95 2.76
CA VAL A 120 -17.39 8.99 3.39
C VAL A 120 -17.28 10.21 4.30
N LYS A 121 -16.82 9.97 5.53
CA LYS A 121 -16.50 11.03 6.50
C LYS A 121 -14.99 11.19 6.67
N ALA A 122 -14.25 10.08 6.60
CA ALA A 122 -12.79 10.08 6.58
C ALA A 122 -12.28 8.91 5.73
N THR A 123 -11.13 9.09 5.07
CA THR A 123 -10.41 8.03 4.35
C THR A 123 -8.92 8.09 4.64
N GLY A 124 -8.28 6.92 4.72
CA GLY A 124 -6.86 6.78 5.02
C GLY A 124 -5.97 7.09 3.82
N VAL A 125 -4.84 7.76 4.07
CA VAL A 125 -3.72 7.86 3.13
C VAL A 125 -2.63 6.88 3.57
N ASN A 126 -2.36 5.89 2.72
CA ASN A 126 -1.45 4.79 2.97
C ASN A 126 -0.22 4.85 2.07
N PHE A 127 0.84 4.15 2.48
CA PHE A 127 2.01 3.98 1.61
C PHE A 127 1.64 3.21 0.32
N LEU A 128 0.62 2.35 0.41
CA LEU A 128 0.03 1.65 -0.73
C LEU A 128 -0.51 2.62 -1.79
N ASP A 129 -1.05 3.78 -1.39
CA ASP A 129 -1.52 4.81 -2.33
C ASP A 129 -0.36 5.46 -3.09
N LEU A 130 0.79 5.65 -2.44
CA LEU A 130 2.01 6.15 -3.11
C LEU A 130 2.52 5.13 -4.14
N MET A 131 2.52 3.84 -3.78
CA MET A 131 2.91 2.76 -4.69
C MET A 131 1.93 2.63 -5.87
N SER A 132 0.64 2.79 -5.60
CA SER A 132 -0.42 2.78 -6.62
C SER A 132 -0.26 3.94 -7.61
N ARG A 133 -0.06 5.16 -7.11
CA ARG A 133 0.22 6.36 -7.92
C ARG A 133 1.39 6.16 -8.89
N GLN A 134 2.41 5.41 -8.47
CA GLN A 134 3.60 5.13 -9.28
C GLN A 134 3.46 3.91 -10.20
N GLY A 135 2.33 3.18 -10.17
CA GLY A 135 2.14 1.97 -10.98
C GLY A 135 3.10 0.85 -10.60
N ILE A 136 3.38 0.71 -9.29
CA ILE A 136 4.22 -0.36 -8.73
C ILE A 136 3.38 -1.57 -8.33
N LEU A 137 2.09 -1.39 -8.06
CA LEU A 137 1.22 -2.48 -7.63
C LEU A 137 0.88 -3.42 -8.77
N ASP A 138 0.96 -4.72 -8.48
CA ASP A 138 0.42 -5.75 -9.35
C ASP A 138 -1.09 -5.57 -9.52
N ASN A 139 -1.58 -5.83 -10.73
CA ASN A 139 -2.98 -5.64 -11.11
C ASN A 139 -3.48 -4.21 -10.82
N SER A 140 -2.68 -3.21 -11.20
CA SER A 140 -3.09 -1.80 -11.16
C SER A 140 -4.33 -1.57 -12.04
N PRO A 141 -5.25 -0.67 -11.64
CA PRO A 141 -6.46 -0.40 -12.39
C PRO A 141 -6.15 0.26 -13.73
N LYS A 142 -7.10 0.19 -14.67
CA LYS A 142 -7.08 1.03 -15.87
C LYS A 142 -7.29 2.48 -15.45
N LEU A 143 -6.47 3.39 -15.98
CA LEU A 143 -6.57 4.81 -15.69
C LEU A 143 -7.52 5.50 -16.69
N PRO A 144 -8.25 6.56 -16.28
CA PRO A 144 -8.24 7.16 -14.95
C PRO A 144 -8.99 6.33 -13.89
N ALA A 145 -8.48 6.28 -12.65
CA ALA A 145 -9.06 5.49 -11.57
C ALA A 145 -9.17 6.29 -10.27
N VAL A 146 -10.23 6.06 -9.47
CA VAL A 146 -10.34 6.67 -8.13
C VAL A 146 -9.43 5.92 -7.15
N MET A 147 -8.69 6.65 -6.34
CA MET A 147 -7.71 6.10 -5.40
C MET A 147 -8.32 5.72 -4.03
N GLY A 148 -7.50 5.19 -3.12
CA GLY A 148 -7.85 4.91 -1.72
C GLY A 148 -8.30 3.48 -1.43
N PHE A 149 -7.97 2.97 -0.24
CA PHE A 149 -8.18 1.57 0.17
C PHE A 149 -8.95 1.38 1.49
N GLU A 150 -9.24 2.45 2.22
CA GLU A 150 -10.03 2.38 3.46
C GLU A 150 -10.84 3.65 3.68
N LEU A 151 -11.98 3.53 4.34
CA LEU A 151 -12.83 4.65 4.72
C LEU A 151 -13.60 4.37 5.99
N ALA A 152 -14.11 5.43 6.61
CA ALA A 152 -15.18 5.39 7.59
C ALA A 152 -16.26 6.39 7.21
N GLY A 153 -17.52 6.02 7.41
CA GLY A 153 -18.64 6.82 6.95
C GLY A 153 -20.00 6.32 7.44
N ASP A 154 -21.04 6.90 6.87
CA ASP A 154 -22.43 6.55 7.16
C ASP A 154 -23.03 5.78 5.98
N VAL A 155 -23.79 4.74 6.26
CA VAL A 155 -24.60 4.06 5.25
C VAL A 155 -25.68 5.02 4.75
N GLU A 156 -25.75 5.27 3.45
CA GLU A 156 -26.83 6.06 2.83
C GLU A 156 -27.93 5.16 2.27
N ALA A 157 -27.51 4.11 1.57
CA ALA A 157 -28.41 3.18 0.90
C ALA A 157 -27.78 1.80 0.81
N PHE A 158 -28.61 0.79 0.59
CA PHE A 158 -28.18 -0.58 0.34
C PHE A 158 -29.07 -1.20 -0.74
N VAL A 159 -28.51 -2.11 -1.53
CA VAL A 159 -29.29 -2.92 -2.49
C VAL A 159 -29.25 -4.37 -2.04
N THR A 160 -30.29 -4.78 -1.31
CA THR A 160 -30.53 -6.20 -1.03
C THR A 160 -31.03 -6.89 -2.28
N GLY A 161 -30.40 -8.01 -2.66
CA GLY A 161 -31.03 -8.94 -3.60
C GLY A 161 -32.34 -9.49 -3.01
N ALA A 162 -33.26 -9.95 -3.87
CA ALA A 162 -34.49 -10.58 -3.40
C ALA A 162 -34.17 -11.73 -2.42
N GLY A 163 -34.70 -11.65 -1.19
CA GLY A 163 -34.48 -12.64 -0.13
C GLY A 163 -33.23 -12.45 0.74
N VAL A 164 -32.44 -11.39 0.55
CA VAL A 164 -31.28 -11.07 1.39
C VAL A 164 -31.69 -10.07 2.46
N GLN A 165 -31.64 -10.45 3.74
CA GLN A 165 -31.66 -9.48 4.84
C GLN A 165 -30.27 -8.84 4.95
N SER A 166 -30.22 -7.52 4.98
CA SER A 166 -28.99 -6.76 5.23
C SER A 166 -28.92 -6.44 6.72
N ASP A 167 -27.79 -6.72 7.36
CA ASP A 167 -27.52 -6.25 8.73
C ASP A 167 -27.32 -4.73 8.80
N PHE A 168 -27.20 -4.04 7.65
CA PHE A 168 -26.99 -2.59 7.55
C PHE A 168 -28.27 -1.84 7.21
N LYS A 169 -28.42 -0.65 7.80
CA LYS A 169 -29.48 0.33 7.51
C LYS A 169 -28.91 1.74 7.31
N PRO A 170 -29.62 2.65 6.60
CA PRO A 170 -29.24 4.05 6.51
C PRO A 170 -28.97 4.66 7.90
N GLY A 171 -27.89 5.43 8.00
CA GLY A 171 -27.41 6.04 9.23
C GLY A 171 -26.51 5.15 10.09
N ASP A 172 -26.33 3.86 9.76
CA ASP A 172 -25.31 3.05 10.43
C ASP A 172 -23.91 3.59 10.15
N ARG A 173 -23.10 3.70 11.21
CA ARG A 173 -21.70 4.13 11.14
C ARG A 173 -20.82 2.92 10.83
N VAL A 174 -20.03 2.99 9.78
CA VAL A 174 -19.27 1.84 9.27
C VAL A 174 -17.83 2.20 8.91
N ILE A 175 -16.96 1.20 9.04
CA ILE A 175 -15.61 1.16 8.44
C ILE A 175 -15.70 0.26 7.22
N ALA A 176 -15.03 0.62 6.14
CA ALA A 176 -14.95 -0.23 4.97
C ALA A 176 -13.52 -0.28 4.41
N PHE A 177 -13.14 -1.45 3.92
CA PHE A 177 -11.91 -1.65 3.16
C PHE A 177 -12.26 -1.88 1.70
N THR A 178 -11.49 -1.27 0.79
CA THR A 178 -11.75 -1.34 -0.64
C THR A 178 -10.49 -1.67 -1.42
N ASP A 179 -10.66 -2.27 -2.60
CA ASP A 179 -9.61 -2.37 -3.60
C ASP A 179 -9.79 -1.19 -4.57
N TYR A 180 -9.26 -0.01 -4.20
CA TYR A 180 -9.48 1.30 -4.83
C TYR A 180 -10.83 1.97 -4.47
N ASN A 181 -11.04 3.19 -4.99
CA ASN A 181 -12.26 4.00 -4.88
C ASN A 181 -12.60 4.64 -3.52
N ALA A 182 -11.80 4.48 -2.46
CA ALA A 182 -12.12 5.06 -1.15
C ALA A 182 -11.98 6.59 -1.07
N TRP A 183 -11.19 7.20 -1.94
CA TRP A 183 -10.99 8.66 -1.98
C TRP A 183 -12.10 9.35 -2.78
N ALA A 184 -13.33 9.26 -2.27
CA ALA A 184 -14.54 9.83 -2.85
C ALA A 184 -15.51 10.27 -1.76
N GLU A 185 -16.47 11.12 -2.09
CA GLU A 185 -17.58 11.46 -1.17
C GLU A 185 -18.57 10.30 -1.01
N LEU A 186 -18.76 9.49 -2.06
CA LEU A 186 -19.61 8.30 -2.07
C LEU A 186 -18.88 7.09 -2.60
N VAL A 187 -19.07 5.95 -1.93
CA VAL A 187 -18.46 4.68 -2.32
C VAL A 187 -19.45 3.53 -2.17
N CYS A 188 -19.58 2.70 -3.20
CA CYS A 188 -20.26 1.41 -3.13
C CYS A 188 -19.26 0.33 -2.68
N VAL A 189 -19.58 -0.40 -1.61
CA VAL A 189 -18.71 -1.46 -1.07
C VAL A 189 -19.51 -2.75 -0.86
N SER A 190 -18.90 -3.90 -1.16
CA SER A 190 -19.46 -5.21 -0.82
C SER A 190 -19.59 -5.35 0.70
N THR A 191 -20.71 -5.90 1.16
CA THR A 191 -20.96 -6.22 2.58
C THR A 191 -19.84 -7.04 3.23
N ASP A 192 -19.13 -7.88 2.47
CA ASP A 192 -17.98 -8.67 2.95
C ASP A 192 -16.80 -7.83 3.47
N HIS A 193 -16.77 -6.52 3.16
CA HIS A 193 -15.66 -5.64 3.52
C HIS A 193 -16.11 -4.43 4.35
N ILE A 194 -17.28 -4.53 5.01
CA ILE A 194 -17.86 -3.48 5.84
C ILE A 194 -17.97 -3.97 7.28
N PHE A 195 -17.58 -3.12 8.23
CA PHE A 195 -17.59 -3.39 9.66
C PHE A 195 -18.39 -2.31 10.38
N LYS A 196 -19.31 -2.69 11.26
CA LYS A 196 -20.03 -1.72 12.10
C LYS A 196 -19.08 -1.06 13.09
N MET A 197 -19.13 0.26 13.17
CA MET A 197 -18.26 1.01 14.08
C MET A 197 -18.76 0.91 15.54
N PRO A 198 -17.84 0.78 16.51
CA PRO A 198 -18.16 1.01 17.91
C PRO A 198 -18.72 2.43 18.10
N ALA A 199 -19.74 2.58 18.96
CA ALA A 199 -20.51 3.82 19.09
C ALA A 199 -19.66 5.07 19.37
N HIS A 200 -18.59 4.93 20.16
CA HIS A 200 -17.72 6.03 20.57
C HIS A 200 -16.46 6.20 19.70
N MET A 201 -16.28 5.37 18.67
CA MET A 201 -15.17 5.50 17.74
C MET A 201 -15.42 6.68 16.80
N SER A 202 -14.44 7.58 16.65
CA SER A 202 -14.49 8.65 15.65
C SER A 202 -14.32 8.10 14.23
N TYR A 203 -14.73 8.86 13.19
CA TYR A 203 -14.51 8.42 11.81
C TYR A 203 -13.03 8.39 11.45
N GLU A 204 -12.24 9.29 12.03
CA GLU A 204 -10.80 9.36 11.87
C GLU A 204 -10.10 8.11 12.43
N GLU A 205 -10.50 7.67 13.62
CA GLU A 205 -10.03 6.42 14.20
C GLU A 205 -10.48 5.21 13.37
N GLY A 206 -11.73 5.20 12.90
CA GLY A 206 -12.27 4.13 12.05
C GLY A 206 -11.50 4.00 10.72
N ALA A 207 -11.24 5.12 10.05
CA ALA A 207 -10.45 5.21 8.81
C ALA A 207 -8.94 4.97 9.01
N SER A 208 -8.54 4.53 10.20
CA SER A 208 -7.18 4.14 10.55
C SER A 208 -7.04 2.64 10.86
N MET A 209 -8.14 1.89 10.89
CA MET A 209 -8.16 0.50 11.37
C MET A 209 -7.46 -0.49 10.43
N LEU A 210 -7.24 -0.19 9.13
CA LEU A 210 -6.51 -1.08 8.23
C LEU A 210 -5.07 -1.33 8.72
N SER A 211 -4.46 -0.32 9.36
CA SER A 211 -3.12 -0.45 9.95
C SER A 211 -3.10 -1.41 11.14
N TYR A 212 -4.18 -1.48 11.92
CA TYR A 212 -4.33 -2.40 13.04
C TYR A 212 -4.58 -3.83 12.57
N VAL A 213 -5.37 -4.04 11.51
CA VAL A 213 -5.53 -5.37 10.88
C VAL A 213 -4.18 -5.89 10.39
N THR A 214 -3.40 -5.03 9.73
CA THR A 214 -2.05 -5.36 9.26
C THR A 214 -1.15 -5.75 10.43
N ALA A 215 -1.09 -4.93 11.48
CA ALA A 215 -0.29 -5.21 12.67
C ALA A 215 -0.73 -6.51 13.38
N TYR A 216 -2.04 -6.77 13.47
CA TYR A 216 -2.57 -7.98 14.10
C TYR A 216 -2.14 -9.24 13.34
N LEU A 217 -2.30 -9.27 12.02
CA LEU A 217 -1.86 -10.39 11.17
C LEU A 217 -0.36 -10.65 11.30
N LEU A 218 0.44 -9.58 11.33
CA LEU A 218 1.89 -9.68 11.48
C LEU A 218 2.30 -10.24 12.83
N LEU A 219 1.71 -9.75 13.92
CA LEU A 219 2.08 -10.15 15.27
C LEU A 219 1.56 -11.55 15.61
N PHE A 220 0.28 -11.83 15.33
CA PHE A 220 -0.39 -13.01 15.88
C PHE A 220 -0.53 -14.14 14.86
N ASN A 221 -1.01 -13.86 13.65
CA ASN A 221 -1.26 -14.92 12.66
C ASN A 221 0.04 -15.43 12.02
N LEU A 222 0.91 -14.53 11.55
CA LEU A 222 2.17 -14.89 10.91
C LEU A 222 3.32 -14.97 11.93
N GLY A 223 3.43 -13.96 12.79
CA GLY A 223 4.48 -13.85 13.80
C GLY A 223 4.31 -14.88 14.91
N GLY A 224 3.08 -15.14 15.35
CA GLY A 224 2.81 -16.01 16.50
C GLY A 224 3.45 -15.50 17.78
N LEU A 225 3.45 -14.18 18.00
CA LEU A 225 4.10 -13.51 19.14
C LEU A 225 3.66 -14.12 20.47
N GLN A 226 4.63 -14.51 21.29
CA GLN A 226 4.42 -15.11 22.61
C GLN A 226 4.97 -14.23 23.74
N LYS A 227 4.54 -14.52 24.97
CA LYS A 227 5.08 -13.94 26.21
C LYS A 227 6.61 -14.03 26.24
N GLY A 228 7.27 -12.95 26.66
CA GLY A 228 8.72 -12.92 26.86
C GLY A 228 9.56 -12.80 25.58
N GLN A 229 8.95 -12.79 24.39
CA GLN A 229 9.68 -12.64 23.13
C GLN A 229 10.16 -11.20 22.88
N SER A 230 11.08 -11.05 21.92
CA SER A 230 11.51 -9.73 21.44
C SER A 230 11.18 -9.55 19.96
N LEU A 231 10.86 -8.32 19.56
CA LEU A 231 10.65 -7.99 18.16
C LEU A 231 11.27 -6.65 17.76
N LEU A 232 11.64 -6.56 16.48
CA LEU A 232 12.03 -5.34 15.78
C LEU A 232 10.91 -4.93 14.83
N VAL A 233 10.50 -3.67 14.87
CA VAL A 233 9.60 -3.07 13.86
C VAL A 233 10.25 -1.87 13.20
N HIS A 234 10.31 -1.89 11.86
CA HIS A 234 10.75 -0.75 11.08
C HIS A 234 9.64 0.30 10.94
N SER A 235 10.03 1.56 10.72
CA SER A 235 9.11 2.70 10.62
C SER A 235 8.20 2.82 11.85
N ALA A 236 8.80 2.81 13.04
CA ALA A 236 8.11 2.79 14.34
C ALA A 236 7.11 3.95 14.53
N GLY A 237 7.37 5.12 13.93
CA GLY A 237 6.46 6.27 13.96
C GLY A 237 5.32 6.23 12.93
N GLY A 238 5.29 5.26 12.02
CA GLY A 238 4.20 5.11 11.05
C GLY A 238 2.94 4.49 11.68
N SER A 239 1.81 4.54 10.97
CA SER A 239 0.53 4.02 11.49
C SER A 239 0.58 2.53 11.87
N VAL A 240 1.26 1.68 11.09
CA VAL A 240 1.45 0.26 11.43
C VAL A 240 2.42 0.09 12.60
N GLY A 241 3.51 0.86 12.64
CA GLY A 241 4.49 0.81 13.75
C GLY A 241 3.86 1.17 15.10
N LEU A 242 3.01 2.19 15.12
CA LEU A 242 2.25 2.58 16.32
C LEU A 242 1.12 1.59 16.65
N ALA A 243 0.48 0.97 15.65
CA ALA A 243 -0.47 -0.11 15.91
C ALA A 243 0.23 -1.33 16.55
N VAL A 244 1.43 -1.68 16.06
CA VAL A 244 2.28 -2.72 16.65
C VAL A 244 2.64 -2.36 18.09
N SER A 245 3.05 -1.12 18.36
CA SER A 245 3.45 -0.71 19.73
C SER A 245 2.33 -0.84 20.75
N GLN A 246 1.07 -0.65 20.34
CA GLN A 246 -0.08 -0.83 21.22
C GLN A 246 -0.47 -2.31 21.37
N LEU A 247 -0.55 -3.04 20.24
CA LEU A 247 -0.95 -4.46 20.26
C LEU A 247 0.04 -5.33 21.02
N VAL A 248 1.34 -5.05 20.93
CA VAL A 248 2.38 -5.78 21.67
C VAL A 248 2.16 -5.71 23.18
N ARG A 249 1.62 -4.60 23.70
CA ARG A 249 1.36 -4.44 25.15
C ARG A 249 0.18 -5.26 25.66
N THR A 250 -0.53 -5.95 24.77
CA THR A 250 -1.52 -6.98 25.14
C THR A 250 -0.88 -8.33 25.45
N VAL A 251 0.43 -8.49 25.18
CA VAL A 251 1.22 -9.69 25.45
C VAL A 251 2.23 -9.39 26.55
N GLU A 252 2.34 -10.28 27.53
CA GLU A 252 3.19 -10.08 28.68
C GLU A 252 4.69 -10.10 28.32
N ASN A 253 5.45 -9.20 28.93
CA ASN A 253 6.93 -9.18 28.92
C ASN A 253 7.55 -9.21 27.51
N VAL A 254 6.90 -8.65 26.51
CA VAL A 254 7.48 -8.53 25.17
C VAL A 254 8.40 -7.31 25.09
N LYS A 255 9.65 -7.51 24.62
CA LYS A 255 10.60 -6.43 24.34
C LYS A 255 10.39 -5.91 22.92
N LEU A 256 10.00 -4.65 22.77
CA LEU A 256 9.74 -4.01 21.49
C LEU A 256 10.84 -3.00 21.14
N ILE A 257 11.52 -3.27 20.03
CA ILE A 257 12.55 -2.41 19.46
C ILE A 257 12.00 -1.77 18.18
N GLY A 258 12.19 -0.47 18.00
CA GLY A 258 11.76 0.26 16.82
C GLY A 258 12.90 0.99 16.11
N THR A 259 12.80 1.17 14.79
CA THR A 259 13.62 2.15 14.07
C THR A 259 12.74 3.27 13.54
N ALA A 260 13.14 4.52 13.76
CA ALA A 260 12.49 5.71 13.22
C ALA A 260 13.47 6.88 13.21
N SER A 261 13.21 7.90 12.39
CA SER A 261 14.01 9.13 12.42
C SER A 261 14.04 9.79 13.80
N GLN A 262 15.20 10.30 14.21
CA GLN A 262 15.51 10.83 15.55
C GLN A 262 14.48 11.86 16.03
N HIS A 263 14.05 12.77 15.15
CA HIS A 263 13.06 13.81 15.47
C HIS A 263 11.70 13.26 15.94
N LYS A 264 11.41 11.97 15.71
CA LYS A 264 10.19 11.31 16.16
C LYS A 264 10.33 10.62 17.51
N HIS A 265 11.56 10.35 17.97
CA HIS A 265 11.81 9.48 19.13
C HIS A 265 11.10 9.99 20.38
N GLU A 266 11.23 11.27 20.69
CA GLU A 266 10.59 11.88 21.87
C GLU A 266 9.06 11.69 21.88
N HIS A 267 8.42 11.73 20.72
CA HIS A 267 6.98 11.59 20.58
C HIS A 267 6.51 10.14 20.73
N ILE A 268 7.33 9.17 20.32
CA ILE A 268 6.92 7.76 20.25
C ILE A 268 7.57 6.86 21.31
N LYS A 269 8.58 7.34 22.04
CA LYS A 269 9.37 6.54 23.01
C LYS A 269 8.53 5.80 24.05
N HIS A 270 7.40 6.36 24.45
CA HIS A 270 6.48 5.72 25.41
C HIS A 270 5.92 4.37 24.93
N GLY A 271 5.94 4.11 23.61
CA GLY A 271 5.47 2.85 23.03
C GLY A 271 6.56 1.78 22.90
N PHE A 272 7.84 2.13 23.02
CA PHE A 272 8.97 1.26 22.65
C PHE A 272 9.96 1.12 23.81
N ASP A 273 10.58 -0.05 23.92
CA ASP A 273 11.63 -0.29 24.92
C ASP A 273 12.96 0.30 24.44
N HIS A 274 13.22 0.24 23.13
CA HIS A 274 14.38 0.87 22.48
C HIS A 274 14.00 1.45 21.12
N LEU A 275 14.59 2.60 20.78
CA LEU A 275 14.45 3.25 19.48
C LEU A 275 15.84 3.58 18.92
N TYR A 276 16.00 3.36 17.61
CA TYR A 276 17.21 3.68 16.88
C TYR A 276 16.90 4.52 15.65
N ASP A 277 17.77 5.48 15.34
CA ASP A 277 17.74 6.22 14.08
C ASP A 277 18.26 5.36 12.91
N HIS A 278 17.85 5.70 11.69
CA HIS A 278 18.31 4.99 10.49
C HIS A 278 19.79 5.27 10.13
N SER A 279 20.37 6.35 10.66
CA SER A 279 21.79 6.67 10.53
C SER A 279 22.69 5.82 11.43
N GLU A 280 22.12 5.18 12.44
CA GLU A 280 22.85 4.27 13.34
C GLU A 280 22.98 2.86 12.71
N ASP A 281 24.02 2.12 13.13
CA ASP A 281 24.07 0.67 12.89
C ASP A 281 23.15 -0.04 13.89
N TYR A 282 21.85 0.02 13.62
CA TYR A 282 20.83 -0.60 14.46
C TYR A 282 21.07 -2.10 14.66
N VAL A 283 21.77 -2.78 13.74
CA VAL A 283 22.09 -4.21 13.91
C VAL A 283 23.05 -4.41 15.07
N GLN A 284 24.10 -3.59 15.15
CA GLN A 284 25.07 -3.67 16.26
C GLN A 284 24.44 -3.20 17.57
N GLU A 285 23.68 -2.11 17.56
CA GLU A 285 23.01 -1.63 18.78
C GLU A 285 22.02 -2.65 19.34
N ILE A 286 21.25 -3.33 18.48
CA ILE A 286 20.35 -4.41 18.91
C ILE A 286 21.15 -5.58 19.48
N LYS A 287 22.27 -5.96 18.88
CA LYS A 287 23.12 -7.05 19.40
C LYS A 287 23.72 -6.73 20.77
N LYS A 288 23.92 -5.46 21.14
CA LYS A 288 24.36 -5.11 22.50
C LYS A 288 23.31 -5.44 23.56
N ILE A 289 22.02 -5.25 23.26
CA ILE A 289 20.90 -5.46 24.20
C ILE A 289 20.20 -6.81 24.05
N ALA A 290 20.44 -7.48 22.93
CA ALA A 290 19.92 -8.79 22.57
C ALA A 290 20.96 -9.53 21.71
N PRO A 291 22.04 -10.08 22.31
CA PRO A 291 23.14 -10.72 21.59
C PRO A 291 22.72 -11.86 20.66
N GLU A 292 21.68 -12.61 21.05
CA GLU A 292 21.09 -13.69 20.26
C GLU A 292 20.15 -13.20 19.15
N GLY A 293 19.88 -11.89 19.07
CA GLY A 293 18.94 -11.29 18.13
C GLY A 293 17.50 -11.16 18.67
N VAL A 294 16.51 -11.17 17.78
CA VAL A 294 15.08 -11.03 18.08
C VAL A 294 14.26 -12.20 17.53
N ASN A 295 13.08 -12.43 18.12
CA ASN A 295 12.16 -13.49 17.68
C ASN A 295 11.38 -13.11 16.42
N LEU A 296 11.11 -11.82 16.21
CA LEU A 296 10.30 -11.33 15.10
C LEU A 296 10.89 -10.04 14.54
N VAL A 297 10.99 -9.94 13.21
CA VAL A 297 11.31 -8.71 12.49
C VAL A 297 10.16 -8.37 11.57
N LEU A 298 9.60 -7.16 11.71
CA LEU A 298 8.56 -6.62 10.87
C LEU A 298 9.15 -5.56 9.95
N ASP A 299 9.26 -5.88 8.66
CA ASP A 299 9.87 -4.99 7.67
C ASP A 299 8.86 -4.44 6.66
N CYS A 300 8.86 -3.12 6.52
CA CYS A 300 8.13 -2.39 5.48
C CYS A 300 9.05 -1.70 4.46
N LEU A 301 10.38 -1.83 4.59
CA LEU A 301 11.38 -1.12 3.80
C LEU A 301 11.77 -1.92 2.56
N SER A 302 12.10 -3.21 2.74
CA SER A 302 12.72 -4.09 1.74
C SER A 302 14.15 -3.66 1.34
N GLY A 303 14.79 -4.40 0.43
CA GLY A 303 16.17 -4.14 0.00
C GLY A 303 17.20 -4.54 1.06
N ASP A 304 18.19 -3.68 1.32
CA ASP A 304 19.33 -3.97 2.22
C ASP A 304 18.89 -4.33 3.67
N ASP A 305 17.78 -3.75 4.12
CA ASP A 305 17.18 -4.04 5.44
C ASP A 305 16.67 -5.49 5.56
N THR A 306 16.39 -6.17 4.43
CA THR A 306 15.97 -7.58 4.44
C THR A 306 17.07 -8.46 4.99
N ASN A 307 18.30 -8.32 4.48
CA ASN A 307 19.43 -9.14 4.92
C ASN A 307 19.83 -8.80 6.37
N ARG A 308 19.77 -7.51 6.74
CA ARG A 308 20.01 -7.06 8.12
C ARG A 308 18.99 -7.65 9.08
N GLY A 309 17.71 -7.56 8.76
CA GLY A 309 16.62 -8.15 9.53
C GLY A 309 16.76 -9.66 9.70
N VAL A 310 17.05 -10.41 8.63
CA VAL A 310 17.26 -11.86 8.71
C VAL A 310 18.50 -12.21 9.56
N SER A 311 19.54 -11.39 9.52
CA SER A 311 20.74 -11.58 10.35
C SER A 311 20.50 -11.32 11.84
N LEU A 312 19.44 -10.58 12.18
CA LEU A 312 19.02 -10.29 13.55
C LEU A 312 18.08 -11.35 14.14
N LEU A 313 17.68 -12.37 13.37
CA LEU A 313 16.81 -13.41 13.90
C LEU A 313 17.54 -14.38 14.83
N LYS A 314 16.92 -14.65 15.98
CA LYS A 314 17.19 -15.86 16.79
C LYS A 314 16.87 -17.12 15.99
N PRO A 315 17.37 -18.30 16.41
CA PRO A 315 16.78 -19.57 16.01
C PRO A 315 15.26 -19.57 16.26
N MET A 316 14.51 -20.16 15.34
CA MET A 316 13.04 -20.12 15.25
C MET A 316 12.44 -18.73 15.01
N GLY A 317 13.28 -17.72 14.78
CA GLY A 317 12.87 -16.36 14.50
C GLY A 317 12.21 -16.22 13.13
N LYS A 318 11.36 -15.21 13.01
CA LYS A 318 10.61 -14.92 11.79
C LYS A 318 10.89 -13.51 11.28
N TYR A 319 11.18 -13.41 9.99
CA TYR A 319 11.20 -12.14 9.28
C TYR A 319 9.92 -12.04 8.42
N LEU A 320 9.18 -10.95 8.56
CA LEU A 320 7.93 -10.70 7.84
C LEU A 320 7.99 -9.40 7.05
N LEU A 321 8.00 -9.52 5.72
CA LEU A 321 7.93 -8.39 4.80
C LEU A 321 6.47 -8.00 4.50
N TYR A 322 6.08 -6.75 4.74
CA TYR A 322 4.71 -6.30 4.48
C TYR A 322 4.61 -4.97 3.71
N GLY A 323 5.73 -4.49 3.20
CA GLY A 323 5.79 -3.30 2.35
C GLY A 323 7.14 -3.21 1.66
N SER A 324 7.24 -2.31 0.68
CA SER A 324 8.47 -2.07 -0.05
C SER A 324 8.75 -0.57 -0.14
N ALA A 325 8.83 0.09 1.01
CA ALA A 325 8.93 1.53 1.09
C ALA A 325 10.18 2.10 0.41
N ASN A 326 11.25 1.32 0.31
CA ASN A 326 12.47 1.72 -0.39
C ASN A 326 12.32 1.78 -1.92
N ILE A 327 11.28 1.15 -2.50
CA ILE A 327 10.99 1.25 -3.95
C ILE A 327 10.52 2.67 -4.29
N VAL A 328 9.81 3.34 -3.37
CA VAL A 328 9.29 4.70 -3.52
C VAL A 328 10.34 5.70 -2.99
N ALA A 329 11.47 5.81 -3.68
CA ALA A 329 12.58 6.69 -3.30
C ALA A 329 12.46 8.13 -3.83
N GLY A 330 11.56 8.39 -4.79
CA GLY A 330 11.33 9.70 -5.38
C GLY A 330 9.91 9.88 -5.91
N GLU A 331 9.62 11.01 -6.55
CA GLU A 331 8.25 11.35 -6.97
C GLU A 331 7.70 10.45 -8.07
N THR A 332 8.55 9.92 -8.94
CA THR A 332 8.20 9.09 -10.10
C THR A 332 8.79 7.68 -9.98
N LYS A 333 8.26 6.73 -10.76
CA LYS A 333 8.73 5.35 -10.79
C LYS A 333 10.20 5.30 -11.22
N SER A 334 11.09 4.92 -10.31
CA SER A 334 12.48 4.63 -10.65
C SER A 334 12.61 3.17 -11.05
N PHE A 335 12.76 2.91 -12.35
CA PHE A 335 13.03 1.57 -12.88
C PHE A 335 14.33 0.98 -12.30
N PHE A 336 15.31 1.85 -11.99
CA PHE A 336 16.56 1.48 -11.33
C PHE A 336 16.35 1.04 -9.88
N SER A 337 15.48 1.72 -9.10
CA SER A 337 15.14 1.30 -7.72
C SER A 337 14.43 -0.07 -7.71
N LEU A 338 13.54 -0.29 -8.68
CA LEU A 338 12.85 -1.57 -8.85
C LEU A 338 13.84 -2.68 -9.21
N ALA A 339 14.68 -2.48 -10.22
CA ALA A 339 15.70 -3.45 -10.62
C ALA A 339 16.71 -3.74 -9.49
N LYS A 340 17.15 -2.71 -8.74
CA LYS A 340 18.02 -2.86 -7.58
C LYS A 340 17.37 -3.69 -6.48
N SER A 341 16.10 -3.44 -6.17
CA SER A 341 15.35 -4.21 -5.16
C SER A 341 15.21 -5.68 -5.55
N TRP A 342 14.99 -5.96 -6.85
CA TRP A 342 14.92 -7.34 -7.37
C TRP A 342 16.29 -8.04 -7.38
N TRP A 343 17.36 -7.35 -7.78
CA TRP A 343 18.73 -7.91 -7.81
C TRP A 343 19.29 -8.24 -6.41
N GLN A 344 18.80 -7.56 -5.37
CA GLN A 344 19.28 -7.74 -4.01
C GLN A 344 18.60 -8.89 -3.24
N LEU A 345 17.47 -9.42 -3.74
CA LEU A 345 16.75 -10.55 -3.14
C LEU A 345 17.39 -11.91 -3.46
N GLU A 346 18.36 -11.97 -4.39
CA GLU A 346 18.95 -13.24 -4.87
C GLU A 346 19.87 -13.96 -3.86
N LYS A 347 20.00 -13.50 -2.61
CA LYS A 347 21.01 -14.03 -1.66
C LYS A 347 20.49 -14.83 -0.48
N ILE A 348 19.18 -15.08 -0.38
CA ILE A 348 18.64 -15.93 0.70
C ILE A 348 18.58 -17.38 0.22
N SER A 349 19.58 -18.17 0.60
CA SER A 349 19.61 -19.61 0.33
C SER A 349 18.60 -20.35 1.22
N PRO A 350 17.69 -21.17 0.66
CA PRO A 350 16.81 -22.03 1.47
C PRO A 350 17.56 -22.97 2.41
N PHE A 351 18.74 -23.47 2.01
CA PHE A 351 19.58 -24.31 2.87
C PHE A 351 20.06 -23.55 4.10
N LYS A 352 20.44 -22.28 3.93
CA LYS A 352 20.83 -21.41 5.06
C LYS A 352 19.68 -21.20 6.05
N LEU A 353 18.44 -21.12 5.57
CA LEU A 353 17.26 -21.04 6.44
C LEU A 353 17.06 -22.31 7.27
N CYS A 354 17.29 -23.49 6.67
CA CYS A 354 17.26 -24.76 7.40
C CYS A 354 18.39 -24.84 8.43
N ASP A 355 19.63 -24.50 8.04
CA ASP A 355 20.80 -24.58 8.91
C ASP A 355 20.69 -23.62 10.11
N GLU A 356 20.14 -22.42 9.89
CA GLU A 356 19.98 -21.39 10.93
C GLU A 356 18.63 -21.47 11.66
N ASN A 357 17.74 -22.39 11.28
CA ASN A 357 16.37 -22.54 11.80
C ASN A 357 15.55 -21.24 11.73
N LYS A 358 15.56 -20.56 10.58
CA LYS A 358 14.89 -19.26 10.39
C LYS A 358 13.73 -19.34 9.42
N LEU A 359 12.72 -18.48 9.63
CA LEU A 359 11.58 -18.35 8.76
C LEU A 359 11.54 -16.97 8.11
N ILE A 360 11.14 -16.94 6.85
CA ILE A 360 10.92 -15.73 6.07
C ILE A 360 9.53 -15.83 5.45
N GLY A 361 8.72 -14.81 5.65
CA GLY A 361 7.37 -14.72 5.11
C GLY A 361 7.03 -13.30 4.68
N GLY A 362 5.83 -13.13 4.13
CA GLY A 362 5.34 -11.81 3.77
C GLY A 362 3.83 -11.69 3.88
N LEU A 363 3.37 -10.45 3.99
CA LEU A 363 1.95 -10.11 4.06
C LEU A 363 1.61 -9.08 2.98
N ASN A 364 0.62 -9.41 2.15
CA ASN A 364 -0.05 -8.44 1.30
C ASN A 364 -1.54 -8.46 1.63
N LEU A 365 -1.96 -7.57 2.55
CA LEU A 365 -3.32 -7.54 3.06
C LEU A 365 -4.36 -7.34 1.94
N ARG A 366 -4.06 -6.50 0.94
CA ARG A 366 -4.93 -6.30 -0.22
C ARG A 366 -5.18 -7.61 -0.97
N GLN A 367 -4.13 -8.35 -1.31
CA GLN A 367 -4.30 -9.63 -2.02
C GLN A 367 -4.99 -10.67 -1.15
N PHE A 368 -4.63 -10.74 0.13
CA PHE A 368 -5.26 -11.65 1.09
C PHE A 368 -6.78 -11.42 1.15
N MET A 369 -7.19 -10.16 1.34
CA MET A 369 -8.59 -9.78 1.52
C MET A 369 -9.41 -9.92 0.23
N PHE A 370 -8.90 -9.44 -0.91
CA PHE A 370 -9.70 -9.28 -2.13
C PHE A 370 -9.49 -10.36 -3.20
N LYS A 371 -8.44 -11.20 -3.09
CA LYS A 371 -8.13 -12.23 -4.10
C LYS A 371 -7.93 -13.63 -3.52
N GLN A 372 -7.82 -13.77 -2.19
CA GLN A 372 -7.51 -15.04 -1.53
C GLN A 372 -8.54 -15.41 -0.45
N ASN A 373 -9.77 -14.87 -0.57
CA ASN A 373 -10.89 -15.15 0.33
C ASN A 373 -10.60 -14.85 1.82
N GLY A 374 -9.72 -13.89 2.11
CA GLY A 374 -9.34 -13.49 3.47
C GLY A 374 -10.37 -12.64 4.20
N ALA A 375 -11.49 -12.25 3.57
CA ALA A 375 -12.50 -11.37 4.16
C ALA A 375 -13.01 -11.87 5.53
N LYS A 376 -13.36 -13.16 5.64
CA LYS A 376 -13.86 -13.76 6.89
C LYS A 376 -12.84 -13.68 8.04
N GLU A 377 -11.56 -13.91 7.74
CA GLU A 377 -10.48 -13.80 8.74
C GLU A 377 -10.32 -12.34 9.19
N VAL A 378 -10.39 -11.40 8.25
CA VAL A 378 -10.32 -9.96 8.54
C VAL A 378 -11.49 -9.50 9.42
N HIS A 379 -12.71 -10.01 9.21
CA HIS A 379 -13.85 -9.78 10.11
C HIS A 379 -13.56 -10.23 11.53
N ALA A 380 -13.11 -11.48 11.71
CA ALA A 380 -12.78 -11.99 13.03
C ALA A 380 -11.66 -11.18 13.72
N ILE A 381 -10.72 -10.63 12.95
CA ILE A 381 -9.67 -9.74 13.46
C ILE A 381 -10.26 -8.39 13.86
N MET A 382 -11.12 -7.79 13.03
CA MET A 382 -11.80 -6.53 13.34
C MET A 382 -12.63 -6.64 14.63
N ASP A 383 -13.35 -7.74 14.85
CA ASP A 383 -14.08 -7.99 16.10
C ASP A 383 -13.15 -7.98 17.33
N ARG A 384 -11.99 -8.66 17.23
CA ARG A 384 -10.98 -8.65 18.30
C ARG A 384 -10.41 -7.26 18.53
N LEU A 385 -10.15 -6.51 17.46
CA LEU A 385 -9.64 -5.14 17.53
C LEU A 385 -10.67 -4.19 18.17
N PHE A 386 -11.95 -4.30 17.83
CA PHE A 386 -13.01 -3.55 18.50
C PHE A 386 -13.09 -3.88 19.99
N GLY A 387 -13.01 -5.15 20.36
CA GLY A 387 -12.95 -5.54 21.77
C GLY A 387 -11.74 -4.96 22.51
N LEU A 388 -10.58 -4.82 21.85
CA LEU A 388 -9.41 -4.13 22.42
C LEU A 388 -9.61 -2.61 22.50
N TYR A 389 -10.25 -2.00 21.51
CA TYR A 389 -10.56 -0.58 21.47
C TYR A 389 -11.53 -0.19 22.59
N GLU A 390 -12.62 -0.95 22.79
CA GLU A 390 -13.59 -0.74 23.86
C GLU A 390 -12.96 -0.88 25.25
N LYS A 391 -12.02 -1.82 25.40
CA LYS A 391 -11.19 -1.99 26.62
C LYS A 391 -10.10 -0.93 26.75
N LYS A 392 -10.03 0.05 25.85
CA LYS A 392 -9.02 1.13 25.80
C LYS A 392 -7.58 0.61 25.76
N LYS A 393 -7.38 -0.59 25.19
CA LYS A 393 -6.05 -1.19 25.01
C LYS A 393 -5.38 -0.73 23.71
N ILE A 394 -6.18 -0.31 22.74
CA ILE A 394 -5.72 0.33 21.51
C ILE A 394 -6.50 1.60 21.23
N LYS A 395 -5.84 2.57 20.60
CA LYS A 395 -6.40 3.83 20.12
C LYS A 395 -5.60 4.30 18.90
N PRO A 396 -6.20 4.37 17.70
CA PRO A 396 -5.51 4.88 16.50
C PRO A 396 -4.87 6.25 16.73
N VAL A 397 -3.61 6.40 16.30
CA VAL A 397 -2.87 7.65 16.41
C VAL A 397 -3.01 8.39 15.07
N ILE A 398 -3.65 9.54 15.11
CA ILE A 398 -3.87 10.40 13.94
C ILE A 398 -2.78 11.47 13.93
N ASP A 399 -2.08 11.59 12.80
CA ASP A 399 -1.08 12.63 12.58
C ASP A 399 -1.77 13.94 12.17
N SER A 400 -2.54 13.90 11.07
CA SER A 400 -3.20 15.08 10.53
C SER A 400 -4.32 14.71 9.56
N THR A 401 -5.29 15.63 9.45
CA THR A 401 -6.41 15.55 8.52
C THR A 401 -6.28 16.64 7.45
N PHE A 402 -6.77 16.33 6.25
CA PHE A 402 -6.70 17.19 5.07
C PHE A 402 -8.05 17.22 4.36
N ALA A 403 -8.37 18.33 3.70
CA ALA A 403 -9.43 18.34 2.69
C ALA A 403 -9.04 17.47 1.48
N MET A 404 -10.00 17.11 0.64
CA MET A 404 -9.71 16.34 -0.58
C MET A 404 -8.79 17.11 -1.54
N GLU A 405 -8.93 18.42 -1.60
CA GLU A 405 -8.11 19.35 -2.40
C GLU A 405 -6.66 19.44 -1.94
N ASP A 406 -6.38 19.06 -0.70
CA ASP A 406 -5.04 19.06 -0.11
C ASP A 406 -4.37 17.67 -0.20
N VAL A 407 -4.92 16.75 -1.00
CA VAL A 407 -4.38 15.39 -1.14
C VAL A 407 -2.91 15.36 -1.53
N THR A 408 -2.44 16.31 -2.34
CA THR A 408 -1.02 16.39 -2.73
C THR A 408 -0.13 16.65 -1.52
N ASP A 409 -0.60 17.45 -0.56
CA ASP A 409 0.15 17.79 0.65
C ASP A 409 0.16 16.62 1.63
N ALA A 410 -0.97 15.90 1.74
CA ALA A 410 -1.04 14.65 2.49
C ALA A 410 -0.08 13.59 1.93
N MET A 411 -0.10 13.37 0.61
CA MET A 411 0.80 12.43 -0.06
C MET A 411 2.27 12.84 0.07
N LYS A 412 2.58 14.15 -0.05
CA LYS A 412 3.94 14.67 0.14
C LYS A 412 4.42 14.45 1.57
N ARG A 413 3.59 14.72 2.58
CA ARG A 413 3.93 14.50 3.98
C ARG A 413 4.25 13.02 4.26
N LEU A 414 3.49 12.11 3.66
CA LEU A 414 3.75 10.67 3.75
C LEU A 414 5.04 10.27 3.03
N HIS A 415 5.25 10.80 1.82
CA HIS A 415 6.44 10.54 1.01
C HIS A 415 7.72 11.01 1.72
N ASP A 416 7.68 12.21 2.31
CA ASP A 416 8.75 12.79 3.12
C ASP A 416 8.93 12.07 4.48
N ARG A 417 8.09 11.06 4.78
CA ARG A 417 8.07 10.28 6.02
C ARG A 417 7.98 11.17 7.26
N LYS A 418 7.26 12.30 7.19
CA LYS A 418 7.15 13.28 8.30
C LYS A 418 6.02 12.98 9.29
N ASN A 419 5.10 12.09 8.92
CA ASN A 419 3.94 11.76 9.74
C ASN A 419 4.31 10.93 10.98
N ILE A 420 3.62 11.17 12.09
CA ILE A 420 3.58 10.30 13.29
C ILE A 420 2.14 9.78 13.43
N GLY A 421 1.91 8.55 12.96
CA GLY A 421 0.56 7.99 12.85
C GLY A 421 -0.09 8.18 11.48
N LYS A 422 -1.43 8.22 11.46
CA LYS A 422 -2.25 8.17 10.23
C LYS A 422 -2.49 9.56 9.63
N LEU A 423 -2.39 9.65 8.32
CA LEU A 423 -2.86 10.80 7.55
C LEU A 423 -4.25 10.48 6.97
N LEU A 424 -5.17 11.44 7.03
CA LEU A 424 -6.56 11.25 6.61
C LEU A 424 -7.00 12.35 5.64
N LEU A 425 -7.87 11.99 4.71
CA LEU A 425 -8.64 12.94 3.91
C LEU A 425 -10.08 12.94 4.42
N CYS A 426 -10.62 14.12 4.70
CA CYS A 426 -11.97 14.32 5.23
C CYS A 426 -12.76 15.18 4.24
N PRO A 427 -13.78 14.64 3.55
CA PRO A 427 -14.53 15.39 2.53
C PRO A 427 -15.19 16.67 3.03
N SER A 428 -15.57 16.73 4.32
CA SER A 428 -16.17 17.91 4.94
C SER A 428 -15.16 18.98 5.40
N GLN A 429 -13.86 18.68 5.35
CA GLN A 429 -12.83 19.63 5.78
C GLN A 429 -12.62 20.69 4.70
N VAL A 430 -12.50 21.95 5.11
CA VAL A 430 -12.21 23.07 4.22
C VAL A 430 -10.74 23.03 3.79
N PRO A 431 -10.42 23.24 2.50
CA PRO A 431 -9.04 23.27 2.01
C PRO A 431 -8.20 24.33 2.71
N ARG A 432 -6.91 24.02 2.91
CA ARG A 432 -5.96 24.97 3.46
C ARG A 432 -5.71 26.11 2.47
N VAL A 433 -5.56 27.32 2.99
CA VAL A 433 -5.14 28.47 2.17
C VAL A 433 -3.70 28.21 1.74
N LYS A 434 -3.49 28.05 0.43
CA LYS A 434 -2.14 27.96 -0.13
C LYS A 434 -1.61 29.37 -0.29
N ASP A 435 -0.54 29.72 0.42
CA ASP A 435 0.18 30.95 0.18
C ASP A 435 0.64 30.95 -1.27
N THR A 436 0.03 31.81 -2.08
CA THR A 436 0.47 32.01 -3.45
C THR A 436 1.84 32.69 -3.33
N PRO A 437 2.92 32.17 -3.94
CA PRO A 437 4.15 32.94 -4.02
C PRO A 437 3.79 34.25 -4.69
N ALA A 438 3.97 35.37 -3.99
CA ALA A 438 3.81 36.68 -4.59
C ALA A 438 4.68 36.69 -5.85
N ASN A 439 4.07 36.97 -7.01
CA ASN A 439 4.81 37.35 -8.21
C ASN A 439 5.51 38.68 -7.93
N GLY A 440 6.60 38.63 -7.18
CA GLY A 440 7.51 39.73 -6.97
C GLY A 440 8.47 39.78 -8.14
N ALA A 441 8.16 40.64 -9.11
CA ALA A 441 9.14 41.11 -10.06
C ALA A 441 10.29 41.78 -9.28
N HIS A 442 11.39 41.06 -9.06
CA HIS A 442 12.63 41.68 -8.65
C HIS A 442 13.33 42.25 -9.88
N SER A 443 13.05 43.52 -10.17
CA SER A 443 14.00 44.37 -10.87
C SER A 443 15.23 44.54 -9.98
N ALA A 444 16.33 43.86 -10.33
CA ALA A 444 17.62 44.09 -9.71
C ALA A 444 18.13 45.49 -10.09
N PRO A 445 18.64 46.31 -9.16
CA PRO A 445 19.40 47.50 -9.52
C PRO A 445 20.80 47.10 -9.98
N ASN A 446 21.20 47.64 -11.14
CA ASN A 446 22.54 47.52 -11.72
C ASN A 446 23.63 47.93 -10.72
N SER A 447 24.64 47.08 -10.57
CA SER A 447 25.94 47.44 -9.99
C SER A 447 27.02 47.31 -11.07
N PRO A 448 27.97 48.26 -11.19
CA PRO A 448 28.94 48.30 -12.30
C PRO A 448 30.10 47.29 -12.09
N PRO A 449 30.83 46.93 -13.16
CA PRO A 449 31.84 45.86 -13.12
C PRO A 449 33.13 46.35 -12.45
N CYS A 450 33.62 45.58 -11.47
CA CYS A 450 34.92 45.82 -10.85
C CYS A 450 36.01 45.05 -11.63
N THR A 451 36.95 45.80 -12.17
CA THR A 451 38.14 45.39 -12.92
C THR A 451 39.09 44.56 -12.06
N GLN A 452 39.67 43.51 -12.66
CA GLN A 452 40.82 42.80 -12.10
C GLN A 452 42.06 43.69 -12.11
N VAL A 453 42.77 43.75 -10.99
CA VAL A 453 44.18 44.14 -10.93
C VAL A 453 44.94 43.12 -10.08
N THR A 454 46.04 42.66 -10.66
CA THR A 454 47.00 41.66 -10.21
C THR A 454 48.03 42.20 -9.20
N GLN A 455 48.79 41.27 -8.61
CA GLN A 455 50.10 41.41 -7.92
C GLN A 455 50.08 41.93 -6.48
N ASP A 456 50.98 41.54 -5.58
CA ASP A 456 51.87 40.40 -5.37
C ASP A 456 52.52 40.64 -3.98
N LYS A 457 53.01 39.58 -3.35
CA LYS A 457 54.14 39.55 -2.39
C LYS A 457 54.06 40.05 -0.93
N ASP A 458 54.72 39.17 -0.16
CA ASP A 458 55.55 39.38 1.03
C ASP A 458 54.92 39.51 2.41
N GLY A 459 55.35 38.59 3.29
CA GLY A 459 55.98 39.03 4.53
C GLY A 459 55.45 38.46 5.84
N THR A 460 56.12 37.39 6.31
CA THR A 460 56.68 37.25 7.67
C THR A 460 55.78 37.32 8.92
N THR A 461 55.72 36.15 9.58
CA THR A 461 56.02 35.86 11.01
C THR A 461 55.14 36.35 12.17
N ALA A 462 54.90 35.36 13.05
CA ALA A 462 54.84 35.43 14.52
C ALA A 462 53.61 36.12 15.12
N SER A 463 53.09 35.79 16.30
CA SER A 463 53.23 34.73 17.30
C SER A 463 52.25 35.12 18.41
N GLY A 464 51.72 34.16 19.18
CA GLY A 464 51.07 34.41 20.48
C GLY A 464 49.66 33.84 20.55
N SER A 465 49.42 32.69 21.19
CA SER A 465 49.36 32.46 22.64
C SER A 465 48.27 33.30 23.33
N GLY A 466 47.22 32.62 23.79
CA GLY A 466 46.17 33.24 24.60
C GLY A 466 45.05 32.26 24.92
N THR A 467 45.29 31.46 25.96
CA THR A 467 44.33 30.64 26.71
C THR A 467 43.10 31.43 27.16
N GLN A 468 41.90 30.89 26.93
CA GLN A 468 40.99 30.37 27.96
C GLN A 468 39.85 29.55 27.33
#